data_AF-A0A2H6NKG3-F1
#
_entry.id   AF-A0A2H6NKG3-F1
#
_cell.length_a   1.000
_cell.length_b   1.000
_cell.length_c   1.000
_cell.angle_alpha   90.00
_cell.angle_beta   90.00
_cell.angle_gamma   90.00
#
_symmetry.space_group_name_H-M   'P 1'
#
loop_
_entity.id
_entity.type
_entity.pdbx_description
1 polymer ?
#
loop_
_entity_poly.entity_id
_entity_poly.type
_entity_poly.pdbx_seq_one_letter_code
_entity_poly.pdbx_strand_id
1 'polypeptide(L)'
;VYVSSFWPMEYQAETHRDLFSKEEISLLEDLNQVIENRLENKIAFIRQHAIRVRIHALLVDRYLQTYKDKMTFFSDGELVFRDIVEDPDKFYIFKTILAKTNVSKFDLPNREAYKDFFGVNPIHSFKLLAQQCSYMGGCFLEKIERAITHELPDLLGSIGLGKKASTLSCDTTGCGETPKNRYKKH
;
A
#
# COMPACT_ATOMS: atom_id res chain seq x y z
N VAL A 1 -10.85 18.48 -6.70
CA VAL A 1 -10.10 19.38 -7.61
C VAL A 1 -10.32 20.76 -7.06
N TYR A 2 -9.26 21.48 -6.71
CA TYR A 2 -9.37 22.85 -6.21
C TYR A 2 -9.32 23.83 -7.38
N VAL A 3 -10.22 24.80 -7.40
CA VAL A 3 -10.31 25.79 -8.47
C VAL A 3 -10.03 27.17 -7.89
N SER A 4 -8.79 27.64 -8.03
CA SER A 4 -8.36 28.96 -7.57
C SER A 4 -7.12 29.45 -8.32
N SER A 5 -6.73 30.70 -8.08
CA SER A 5 -5.48 31.30 -8.57
C SER A 5 -4.56 31.61 -7.39
N PHE A 6 -3.55 30.76 -7.19
CA PHE A 6 -2.61 30.79 -6.07
C PHE A 6 -1.45 31.78 -6.27
N TRP A 7 -1.76 33.00 -6.71
CA TRP A 7 -0.79 34.06 -6.95
C TRP A 7 -1.18 35.30 -6.15
N PRO A 8 -0.22 36.13 -5.72
CA PRO A 8 -0.49 37.30 -4.89
C PRO A 8 -1.16 38.46 -5.64
N MET A 9 -1.46 38.29 -6.93
CA MET A 9 -2.06 39.33 -7.77
C MET A 9 -3.57 39.41 -7.56
N GLU A 10 -4.14 40.60 -7.77
CA GLU A 10 -5.59 40.77 -7.69
C GLU A 10 -6.32 39.98 -8.77
N TYR A 11 -7.47 39.41 -8.40
CA TYR A 11 -8.36 38.76 -9.36
C TYR A 11 -8.88 39.76 -10.41
N GLN A 12 -9.14 39.27 -11.61
CA GLN A 12 -9.84 40.06 -12.63
C GLN A 12 -11.30 40.32 -12.19
N ALA A 13 -11.89 41.40 -12.69
CA ALA A 13 -13.23 41.83 -12.27
C ALA A 13 -14.32 40.76 -12.47
N GLU A 14 -14.20 39.92 -13.51
CA GLU A 14 -15.17 38.87 -13.83
C GLU A 14 -14.93 37.54 -13.09
N THR A 15 -13.95 37.48 -12.18
CA THR A 15 -13.61 36.25 -11.46
C THR A 15 -14.58 36.02 -10.28
N HIS A 16 -14.99 34.76 -10.08
CA HIS A 16 -15.74 34.33 -8.90
C HIS A 16 -14.86 34.31 -7.64
N ARG A 17 -14.58 35.50 -7.08
CA ARG A 17 -13.64 35.70 -5.95
C ARG A 17 -13.99 34.84 -4.73
N ASP A 18 -15.27 34.73 -4.39
CA ASP A 18 -15.72 33.97 -3.23
C ASP A 18 -15.46 32.46 -3.36
N LEU A 19 -15.64 31.91 -4.57
CA LEU A 19 -15.34 30.51 -4.84
C LEU A 19 -13.84 30.26 -4.70
N PHE A 20 -13.02 31.11 -5.32
CA PHE A 20 -11.57 30.95 -5.33
C PHE A 20 -10.98 31.06 -3.92
N SER A 21 -11.49 32.00 -3.12
CA SER A 21 -11.11 32.15 -1.72
C SER A 21 -11.48 30.91 -0.89
N LYS A 22 -12.70 30.36 -1.05
CA LYS A 22 -13.12 29.14 -0.35
C LYS A 22 -12.29 27.91 -0.77
N GLU A 23 -11.99 27.76 -2.05
CA GLU A 23 -11.18 26.65 -2.57
C GLU A 23 -9.71 26.75 -2.09
N GLU A 24 -9.17 27.96 -1.97
CA GLU A 24 -7.85 28.20 -1.41
C GLU A 24 -7.78 27.84 0.08
N ILE A 25 -8.75 28.28 0.89
CA ILE A 25 -8.86 27.92 2.31
C ILE A 25 -8.96 26.40 2.46
N SER A 26 -9.83 25.76 1.68
CA SER A 26 -10.01 24.30 1.68
C SER A 26 -8.71 23.55 1.37
N LEU A 27 -7.93 24.03 0.39
CA LEU A 27 -6.62 23.46 0.09
C LEU A 27 -5.64 23.61 1.25
N LEU A 28 -5.55 24.79 1.87
CA LEU A 28 -4.65 25.06 2.99
C LEU A 28 -5.01 24.22 4.23
N GLU A 29 -6.32 24.04 4.50
CA GLU A 29 -6.80 23.16 5.56
C GLU A 29 -6.42 21.70 5.29
N ASP A 30 -6.62 21.21 4.06
CA ASP A 30 -6.24 19.84 3.69
C ASP A 30 -4.71 19.63 3.78
N LEU A 31 -3.91 20.63 3.39
CA LEU A 31 -2.45 20.60 3.57
C LEU A 31 -2.05 20.56 5.05
N ASN A 32 -2.69 21.37 5.90
CA ASN A 32 -2.45 21.35 7.33
C ASN A 32 -2.78 19.97 7.92
N GLN A 33 -3.89 19.36 7.51
CA GLN A 33 -4.25 18.01 7.93
C GLN A 33 -3.21 16.96 7.52
N VAL A 34 -2.60 17.08 6.33
CA VAL A 34 -1.53 16.17 5.90
C VAL A 34 -0.31 16.28 6.82
N ILE A 35 0.05 17.50 7.23
CA ILE A 35 1.17 17.76 8.15
C ILE A 35 0.86 17.24 9.56
N GLU A 36 -0.32 17.54 10.08
CA GLU A 36 -0.77 17.10 11.41
C GLU A 36 -0.88 15.58 11.54
N ASN A 37 -1.23 14.91 10.44
CA ASN A 37 -1.39 13.45 10.38
C ASN A 37 -0.17 12.75 9.75
N ARG A 38 1.00 13.40 9.71
CA ARG A 38 2.20 12.86 9.05
C ARG A 38 2.62 11.47 9.56
N LEU A 39 2.43 11.19 10.85
CA LEU A 39 2.83 9.92 11.45
C LEU A 39 1.80 8.82 11.09
N GLU A 40 0.52 9.15 11.18
CA GLU A 40 -0.57 8.28 10.76
C GLU A 40 -0.46 7.92 9.27
N ASN A 41 -0.16 8.90 8.42
CA ASN A 41 0.09 8.72 7.00
C ASN A 41 1.31 7.83 6.76
N LYS A 42 2.39 8.00 7.54
CA LYS A 42 3.58 7.15 7.43
C LYS A 42 3.31 5.70 7.85
N ILE A 43 2.53 5.49 8.90
CA ILE A 43 2.11 4.14 9.34
C ILE A 43 1.24 3.48 8.28
N ALA A 44 0.28 4.23 7.72
CA ALA A 44 -0.57 3.74 6.64
C ALA A 44 0.27 3.36 5.41
N PHE A 45 1.26 4.17 5.04
CA PHE A 45 2.20 3.86 3.96
C PHE A 45 3.01 2.60 4.23
N ILE A 46 3.58 2.44 5.43
CA ILE A 46 4.33 1.24 5.82
C ILE A 46 3.43 -0.01 5.77
N ARG A 47 2.18 0.10 6.25
CA ARG A 47 1.20 -1.00 6.18
C ARG A 47 0.92 -1.42 4.74
N GLN A 48 0.68 -0.46 3.85
CA GLN A 48 0.46 -0.74 2.43
C GLN A 48 1.69 -1.37 1.77
N HIS A 49 2.88 -0.89 2.10
CA HIS A 49 4.12 -1.47 1.61
C HIS A 49 4.31 -2.92 2.10
N ALA A 50 4.06 -3.19 3.38
CA ALA A 50 4.12 -4.53 3.96
C ALA A 50 3.15 -5.50 3.27
N ILE A 51 1.92 -5.06 2.96
CA ILE A 51 0.95 -5.86 2.18
C ILE A 51 1.53 -6.23 0.81
N ARG A 52 2.13 -5.27 0.09
CA ARG A 52 2.77 -5.53 -1.21
C ARG A 52 3.93 -6.52 -1.09
N VAL A 53 4.78 -6.38 -0.08
CA VAL A 53 5.88 -7.31 0.19
C VAL A 53 5.37 -8.72 0.46
N ARG A 54 4.32 -8.87 1.30
CA ARG A 54 3.68 -10.16 1.58
C ARG A 54 3.16 -10.81 0.31
N ILE A 55 2.43 -10.05 -0.52
CA ILE A 55 1.87 -10.53 -1.78
C ILE A 55 2.97 -10.95 -2.75
N HIS A 56 4.04 -10.16 -2.85
CA HIS A 56 5.18 -10.51 -3.68
C HIS A 56 5.82 -11.83 -3.24
N ALA A 57 6.08 -11.99 -1.95
CA ALA A 57 6.62 -13.22 -1.38
C ALA A 57 5.74 -14.44 -1.71
N LEU A 58 4.41 -14.30 -1.56
CA LEU A 58 3.45 -15.36 -1.89
C LEU A 58 3.44 -15.71 -3.38
N LEU A 59 3.49 -14.71 -4.26
CA LEU A 59 3.50 -14.94 -5.71
C LEU A 59 4.78 -15.64 -6.16
N VAL A 60 5.95 -15.15 -5.73
CA VAL A 60 7.25 -15.79 -6.05
C VAL A 60 7.27 -17.24 -5.56
N ASP A 61 6.80 -17.50 -4.34
CA ASP A 61 6.68 -18.86 -3.81
C ASP A 61 5.76 -19.73 -4.68
N ARG A 62 4.61 -19.20 -5.12
CA ARG A 62 3.67 -19.93 -5.97
C ARG A 62 4.24 -20.23 -7.36
N TYR A 63 4.99 -19.30 -7.96
CA TYR A 63 5.73 -19.55 -9.20
C TYR A 63 6.77 -20.65 -9.00
N LEU A 64 7.54 -20.59 -7.90
CA LEU A 64 8.58 -21.57 -7.60
C LEU A 64 8.01 -22.97 -7.33
N GLN A 65 6.89 -23.06 -6.59
CA GLN A 65 6.17 -24.32 -6.39
C GLN A 65 5.71 -24.90 -7.73
N THR A 66 5.05 -24.09 -8.55
CA THR A 66 4.54 -24.52 -9.86
C THR A 66 5.67 -24.98 -10.77
N TYR A 67 6.78 -24.26 -10.79
CA TYR A 67 7.98 -24.64 -11.54
C TYR A 67 8.48 -26.03 -11.10
N LYS A 68 8.64 -26.25 -9.79
CA LYS A 68 9.06 -27.55 -9.25
C LYS A 68 8.06 -28.66 -9.55
N ASP A 69 6.76 -28.39 -9.46
CA ASP A 69 5.70 -29.36 -9.73
C ASP A 69 5.61 -29.75 -11.22
N LYS A 70 6.02 -28.85 -12.13
CA LYS A 70 6.01 -29.08 -13.58
C LYS A 70 7.33 -29.61 -14.13
N MET A 71 8.40 -29.56 -13.35
CA MET A 71 9.68 -30.14 -13.71
C MET A 71 9.62 -31.67 -13.63
N THR A 72 9.82 -32.32 -14.76
CA THR A 72 10.00 -33.78 -14.86
C THR A 72 11.45 -34.12 -15.21
N PHE A 73 11.84 -35.39 -15.11
CA PHE A 73 13.22 -35.83 -15.37
C PHE A 73 13.75 -35.46 -16.77
N PHE A 74 12.87 -35.35 -17.76
CA PHE A 74 13.23 -34.99 -19.15
C PHE A 74 12.81 -33.56 -19.55
N SER A 75 12.35 -32.74 -18.59
CA SER A 75 11.90 -31.38 -18.88
C SER A 75 13.09 -30.44 -19.08
N ASP A 76 13.01 -29.59 -20.10
CA ASP A 76 13.84 -28.39 -20.19
C ASP A 76 13.29 -27.32 -19.22
N GLY A 77 14.06 -27.03 -18.17
CA GLY A 77 13.65 -26.10 -17.13
C GLY A 77 13.43 -24.66 -17.62
N GLU A 78 14.16 -24.23 -18.63
CA GLU A 78 13.98 -22.88 -19.19
C GLU A 78 12.66 -22.79 -19.95
N LEU A 79 12.35 -23.81 -20.76
CA LEU A 79 11.08 -23.87 -21.50
C LEU A 79 9.87 -24.00 -20.57
N VAL A 80 9.96 -24.84 -19.54
CA VAL A 80 8.90 -25.01 -18.54
C VAL A 80 8.64 -23.69 -17.83
N PHE A 81 9.71 -23.02 -17.38
CA PHE A 81 9.55 -21.76 -16.66
C PHE A 81 9.02 -20.64 -17.55
N ARG A 82 9.47 -20.57 -18.80
CA ARG A 82 8.94 -19.62 -19.79
C ARG A 82 7.43 -19.81 -20.01
N ASP A 83 6.94 -21.03 -20.17
CA ASP A 83 5.49 -21.32 -20.33
C ASP A 83 4.70 -20.84 -19.10
N ILE A 84 5.24 -21.03 -17.89
CA ILE A 84 4.61 -20.56 -16.64
C ILE A 84 4.54 -19.02 -16.57
N VAL A 85 5.60 -18.33 -16.98
CA VAL A 85 5.68 -16.86 -16.92
C VAL A 85 4.86 -16.21 -18.05
N GLU A 86 4.78 -16.83 -19.23
CA GLU A 86 3.99 -16.34 -20.36
C GLU A 86 2.48 -16.46 -20.12
N ASP A 87 2.01 -17.55 -19.49
CA ASP A 87 0.61 -17.74 -19.15
C ASP A 87 0.42 -18.22 -17.69
N PRO A 88 0.52 -17.32 -16.70
CA PRO A 88 0.35 -17.68 -15.29
C PRO A 88 -1.08 -18.12 -14.94
N ASP A 89 -2.08 -17.81 -15.77
CA ASP A 89 -3.47 -18.18 -15.54
C ASP A 89 -3.71 -19.66 -15.85
N LYS A 90 -3.05 -20.21 -16.88
CA LYS A 90 -3.01 -21.67 -17.17
C LYS A 90 -2.55 -22.50 -15.96
N PHE A 91 -1.70 -21.92 -15.11
CA PHE A 91 -1.21 -22.55 -13.89
C PHE A 91 -1.89 -22.07 -12.60
N TYR A 92 -2.95 -21.27 -12.75
CA TYR A 92 -3.75 -20.72 -11.65
C TYR A 92 -2.94 -19.91 -10.61
N ILE A 93 -1.81 -19.30 -11.00
CA ILE A 93 -0.89 -18.62 -10.06
C ILE A 93 -1.62 -17.53 -9.26
N PHE A 94 -2.19 -16.54 -9.94
CA PHE A 94 -2.90 -15.44 -9.29
C PHE A 94 -4.20 -15.89 -8.62
N LYS A 95 -4.90 -16.86 -9.20
CA LYS A 95 -6.14 -17.41 -8.63
C LYS A 95 -5.88 -18.07 -7.27
N THR A 96 -4.80 -18.85 -7.14
CA THR A 96 -4.40 -19.47 -5.87
C THR A 96 -4.02 -18.44 -4.82
N ILE A 97 -3.35 -17.35 -5.20
CA ILE A 97 -2.99 -16.29 -4.25
C ILE A 97 -4.22 -15.49 -3.82
N LEU A 98 -5.13 -15.18 -4.74
CA LEU A 98 -6.37 -14.46 -4.45
C LEU A 98 -7.32 -15.26 -3.54
N ALA A 99 -7.24 -16.58 -3.54
CA ALA A 99 -8.04 -17.44 -2.66
C ALA A 99 -7.60 -17.38 -1.18
N LYS A 100 -6.49 -16.71 -0.84
CA LYS A 100 -6.04 -16.52 0.54
C LYS A 100 -6.85 -15.41 1.23
N THR A 101 -7.24 -15.64 2.48
CA THR A 101 -8.16 -14.77 3.24
C THR A 101 -7.73 -13.31 3.36
N ASN A 102 -6.42 -13.04 3.40
CA ASN A 102 -5.86 -11.70 3.59
C ASN A 102 -5.23 -11.15 2.30
N VAL A 103 -5.79 -11.48 1.13
CA VAL A 103 -5.34 -10.95 -0.16
C VAL A 103 -6.51 -10.28 -0.88
N SER A 104 -6.34 -9.02 -1.25
CA SER A 104 -7.27 -8.29 -2.11
C SER A 104 -6.81 -8.36 -3.57
N LYS A 105 -7.78 -8.37 -4.50
CA LYS A 105 -7.50 -8.21 -5.93
C LYS A 105 -6.77 -6.89 -6.23
N PHE A 106 -7.07 -5.83 -5.49
CA PHE A 106 -6.48 -4.50 -5.69
C PHE A 106 -5.01 -4.42 -5.29
N ASP A 107 -4.54 -5.38 -4.49
CA ASP A 107 -3.15 -5.42 -4.04
C ASP A 107 -2.27 -6.31 -4.95
N LEU A 108 -2.89 -7.02 -5.91
CA LEU A 108 -2.16 -7.86 -6.86
C LEU A 108 -1.58 -7.01 -7.99
N PRO A 109 -0.31 -7.24 -8.37
CA PRO A 109 0.28 -6.58 -9.53
C PRO A 109 -0.28 -7.14 -10.84
N ASN A 110 -0.05 -6.40 -11.93
CA ASN A 110 -0.34 -6.88 -13.27
C ASN A 110 0.49 -8.13 -13.60
N ARG A 111 -0.03 -8.98 -14.50
CA ARG A 111 0.60 -10.27 -14.84
C ARG A 111 1.98 -10.07 -15.45
N GLU A 112 2.09 -9.05 -16.32
CA GLU A 112 3.28 -8.68 -17.06
C GLU A 112 4.44 -8.29 -16.12
N ALA A 113 4.13 -7.80 -14.91
CA ALA A 113 5.15 -7.43 -13.93
C ALA A 113 6.06 -8.60 -13.53
N TYR A 114 5.52 -9.83 -13.52
CA TYR A 114 6.34 -11.01 -13.20
C TYR A 114 7.15 -11.51 -14.40
N LYS A 115 6.72 -11.21 -15.62
CA LYS A 115 7.54 -11.44 -16.82
C LYS A 115 8.81 -10.59 -16.77
N ASP A 116 8.67 -9.31 -16.45
CA ASP A 116 9.82 -8.41 -16.31
C ASP A 116 10.69 -8.79 -15.11
N PHE A 117 10.07 -9.07 -13.95
CA PHE A 117 10.78 -9.48 -12.75
C PHE A 117 11.65 -10.71 -12.96
N PHE A 118 11.10 -11.76 -13.55
CA PHE A 118 11.83 -13.01 -13.79
C PHE A 118 12.77 -12.95 -15.00
N GLY A 119 12.58 -11.98 -15.90
CA GLY A 119 13.57 -11.68 -16.96
C GLY A 119 14.90 -11.18 -16.40
N VAL A 120 14.90 -10.59 -15.19
CA VAL A 120 16.11 -10.13 -14.50
C VAL A 120 16.52 -11.09 -13.37
N ASN A 121 15.56 -11.70 -12.69
CA ASN A 121 15.81 -12.53 -11.51
C ASN A 121 15.46 -14.00 -11.82
N PRO A 122 16.44 -14.89 -12.02
CA PRO A 122 16.15 -16.25 -12.44
C PRO A 122 15.50 -17.05 -11.32
N ILE A 123 14.56 -17.94 -11.67
CA ILE A 123 13.73 -18.68 -10.69
C ILE A 123 14.54 -19.53 -9.70
N HIS A 124 15.69 -20.07 -10.14
CA HIS A 124 16.56 -20.90 -9.32
C HIS A 124 17.29 -20.13 -8.21
N SER A 125 17.29 -18.80 -8.25
CA SER A 125 17.87 -17.95 -7.19
C SER A 125 17.00 -17.87 -5.94
N PHE A 126 15.73 -18.31 -6.02
CA PHE A 126 14.76 -18.21 -4.94
C PHE A 126 14.64 -19.52 -4.15
N LYS A 127 14.28 -19.37 -2.87
CA LYS A 127 13.95 -20.48 -1.96
C LYS A 127 12.46 -20.46 -1.68
N LEU A 128 11.88 -21.63 -1.40
CA LEU A 128 10.49 -21.71 -0.95
C LEU A 128 10.34 -21.02 0.40
N LEU A 129 9.19 -20.39 0.66
CA LEU A 129 8.92 -19.69 1.92
C LEU A 129 9.07 -20.60 3.13
N ALA A 130 8.63 -21.87 3.01
CA ALA A 130 8.80 -22.86 4.07
C ALA A 130 10.28 -23.10 4.44
N GLN A 131 11.20 -22.97 3.47
CA GLN A 131 12.65 -23.12 3.71
C GLN A 131 13.27 -21.89 4.37
N GLN A 132 12.54 -20.77 4.45
CA GLN A 132 12.99 -19.55 5.10
C GLN A 132 12.52 -19.45 6.57
N CYS A 133 11.71 -20.40 7.03
CA CYS A 133 11.26 -20.46 8.42
C CYS A 133 12.37 -20.99 9.33
N SER A 134 12.53 -20.38 10.50
CA SER A 134 13.45 -20.85 11.53
C SER A 134 12.66 -21.48 12.68
N TYR A 135 13.16 -22.59 13.25
CA TYR A 135 12.54 -23.25 14.39
C TYR A 135 12.42 -22.33 15.61
N MET A 136 13.47 -21.56 15.91
CA MET A 136 13.47 -20.60 17.03
C MET A 136 12.91 -19.23 16.64
N GLY A 137 12.96 -18.89 15.36
CA GLY A 137 12.65 -17.55 14.86
C GLY A 137 11.28 -17.39 14.19
N GLY A 138 10.52 -18.47 14.02
CA GLY A 138 9.26 -18.48 13.27
C GLY A 138 9.43 -18.21 11.77
N CYS A 139 8.31 -18.03 11.08
CA CYS A 139 8.29 -17.70 9.65
C CYS A 139 8.23 -16.18 9.41
N PHE A 140 8.94 -15.68 8.40
CA PHE A 140 8.85 -14.25 8.03
C PHE A 140 7.45 -13.83 7.59
N LEU A 141 6.69 -14.74 6.97
CA LEU A 141 5.31 -14.50 6.55
C LEU A 141 4.39 -14.23 7.74
N GLU A 142 4.60 -14.91 8.86
CA GLU A 142 3.81 -14.70 10.08
C GLU A 142 4.18 -13.36 10.75
N LYS A 143 5.46 -13.00 10.72
CA LYS A 143 5.93 -11.71 11.25
C LYS A 143 5.35 -10.53 10.48
N ILE A 144 5.36 -10.59 9.14
CA ILE A 144 4.79 -9.51 8.33
C ILE A 144 3.27 -9.45 8.48
N GLU A 145 2.60 -10.59 8.61
CA GLU A 145 1.16 -10.63 8.87
C GLU A 145 0.83 -9.95 10.20
N ARG A 146 1.54 -10.32 11.28
CA ARG A 146 1.39 -9.72 12.59
C ARG A 146 1.63 -8.20 12.56
N ALA A 147 2.64 -7.75 11.83
CA ALA A 147 2.91 -6.32 11.67
C ALA A 147 1.74 -5.59 10.99
N ILE A 148 1.15 -6.19 9.94
CA ILE A 148 0.04 -5.61 9.17
C ILE A 148 -1.28 -5.58 9.97
N THR A 149 -1.56 -6.64 10.74
CA THR A 149 -2.86 -6.83 11.41
C THR A 149 -2.90 -6.32 12.85
N HIS A 150 -1.76 -6.25 13.54
CA HIS A 150 -1.70 -5.88 14.95
C HIS A 150 -0.76 -4.70 15.21
N GLU A 151 0.55 -4.86 14.95
CA GLU A 151 1.55 -3.92 15.45
C GLU A 151 1.39 -2.50 14.88
N LEU A 152 1.14 -2.39 13.56
CA LEU A 152 0.94 -1.10 12.91
C LEU A 152 -0.40 -0.43 13.31
N PRO A 153 -1.54 -1.14 13.34
CA PRO A 153 -2.76 -0.61 13.94
C PRO A 153 -2.62 -0.17 15.41
N ASP A 154 -1.95 -0.95 16.24
CA ASP A 154 -1.74 -0.63 17.67
C ASP A 154 -0.87 0.63 17.81
N LEU A 155 0.18 0.75 16.99
CA LEU A 155 1.02 1.94 16.94
C LEU A 155 0.21 3.19 16.57
N LEU A 156 -0.73 3.07 15.62
CA LEU A 156 -1.64 4.16 15.25
C LEU A 156 -2.51 4.60 16.44
N GLY A 157 -3.05 3.63 17.20
CA GLY A 157 -3.83 3.89 18.41
C GLY A 157 -3.02 4.62 19.50
N SER A 158 -1.75 4.25 19.67
CA SER A 158 -0.86 4.88 20.66
C SER A 158 -0.55 6.36 20.34
N ILE A 159 -0.45 6.72 19.05
CA ILE A 159 -0.21 8.10 18.61
C ILE A 159 -1.44 8.97 18.84
N GLY A 160 -2.65 8.40 18.68
CA GLY A 160 -3.91 9.08 18.93
C GLY A 160 -4.11 9.50 20.39
N LEU A 161 -3.54 8.79 21.36
CA LEU A 161 -3.62 9.09 22.79
C LEU A 161 -2.77 10.31 23.21
N GLY A 162 -1.76 10.68 22.41
CA GLY A 162 -0.90 11.85 22.65
C GLY A 162 -1.45 13.17 22.11
N LYS A 163 -2.46 13.13 21.23
CA LYS A 163 -3.12 14.32 20.69
C LYS A 163 -4.17 14.84 21.68
N LYS A 164 -3.73 15.52 22.75
CA LYS A 164 -4.57 16.60 23.30
C LYS A 164 -4.72 17.61 22.18
N ALA A 165 -5.95 17.83 21.71
CA ALA A 165 -6.26 18.79 20.67
C ALA A 165 -5.50 20.09 20.95
N SER A 166 -4.50 20.39 20.13
CA SER A 166 -3.83 21.68 20.18
C SER A 166 -4.90 22.71 19.91
N THR A 167 -5.27 23.43 20.95
CA THR A 167 -6.12 24.62 20.91
C THR A 167 -5.32 25.72 20.20
N LEU A 168 -5.06 25.53 18.91
CA LEU A 168 -4.50 26.54 18.04
C LEU A 168 -5.64 27.51 17.72
N SER A 169 -5.72 28.55 18.55
CA SER A 169 -6.09 29.92 18.19
C SER A 169 -7.19 30.06 17.13
N CYS A 170 -8.45 29.83 17.53
CA CYS A 170 -9.63 30.24 16.76
C CYS A 170 -10.27 31.53 17.29
N ASP A 171 -9.66 32.19 18.28
CA ASP A 171 -10.25 33.40 18.90
C ASP A 171 -10.09 34.66 18.03
N THR A 172 -9.36 34.60 16.91
CA THR A 172 -9.09 35.78 16.05
C THR A 172 -9.61 35.64 14.61
N THR A 173 -9.97 34.43 14.16
CA THR A 173 -10.62 34.19 12.87
C THR A 173 -11.83 33.32 13.13
N GLY A 174 -13.04 33.87 12.97
CA GLY A 174 -14.32 33.23 13.30
C GLY A 174 -14.61 31.93 12.51
N CYS A 175 -13.89 30.87 12.84
CA CYS A 175 -14.12 29.52 12.35
C CYS A 175 -15.37 28.96 13.04
N GLY A 176 -16.51 29.11 12.36
CA GLY A 176 -17.67 28.26 12.62
C GLY A 176 -17.32 26.81 12.31
N GLU A 177 -17.64 25.92 13.25
CA GLU A 177 -17.39 24.48 13.28
C GLU A 177 -15.91 24.05 13.36
N THR A 178 -15.59 23.32 14.44
CA THR A 178 -14.31 22.64 14.60
C THR A 178 -14.03 21.73 13.40
N PRO A 179 -12.83 21.79 12.77
CA PRO A 179 -12.52 20.95 11.63
C PRO A 179 -12.61 19.48 12.03
N LYS A 180 -13.63 18.79 11.50
CA LYS A 180 -13.80 17.33 11.67
C LYS A 180 -12.73 16.65 10.85
N ASN A 181 -11.81 15.95 11.52
CA ASN A 181 -10.79 15.13 10.86
C ASN A 181 -11.46 14.06 9.98
N ARG A 182 -11.43 14.27 8.66
CA ARG A 182 -12.07 13.39 7.66
C ARG A 182 -11.45 11.98 7.58
N TYR A 183 -10.30 11.78 8.21
CA TYR A 183 -9.57 10.50 8.22
C TYR A 183 -9.86 9.64 9.46
N LYS A 184 -10.62 10.15 10.44
CA LYS A 184 -11.09 9.37 11.58
C LYS A 184 -12.41 8.66 11.20
N LYS A 185 -12.39 7.33 11.06
CA LYS A 185 -13.64 6.55 11.02
C LYS A 185 -14.22 6.43 12.43
N HIS A 186 -15.54 6.60 12.54
CA HIS A 186 -16.34 6.40 13.75
C HIS A 186 -16.25 4.95 14.24
#